data_AF-A0AA43M626-F1
#
_entry.id   AF-A0AA43M626-F1
#
_cell.length_a   1.000
_cell.length_b   1.000
_cell.length_c   1.000
_cell.angle_alpha   90.00
_cell.angle_beta   90.00
_cell.angle_gamma   90.00
#
_symmetry.space_group_name_H-M   'P 1'
#
loop_
_entity.id
_entity.type
_entity.pdbx_description
1 polymer ?
#
loop_
_entity_poly.entity_id
_entity_poly.type
_entity_poly.pdbx_seq_one_letter_code
_entity_poly.pdbx_strand_id
1 'polypeptide(L)'
;MNAEEVCSRMRIDAHQHYWKIARGDYGWIRPELPVLYRDFMPVDLEPLLQTQSLDGSIIVQAAPTFEETNFILSIADQSPSVLGVVGWLDLFDPNHRRIYEKLRQHPKFKGFRIMIQDMPDAYRILEPGFVEALRGYAEEGVPVDLLLVSGQMDAVLKLLEQVPDLRGVIDHIGKPPIRDKEMEPWKQFMAEFARYSQIYCKLSGMVTEGDHKQWRKEDFLPYIRTVVELFGPQRVMFGSDWPVCLLAADYSEVVDILADSLPEAWGEYERGLLFGENAKAFYKL
;
A
#
# COMPACT_ATOMS: atom_id res chain seq x y z
N MET A 1 6.73 31.18 2.77
CA MET A 1 7.47 30.16 3.54
C MET A 1 8.90 30.19 3.04
N ASN A 2 9.86 30.42 3.93
CA ASN A 2 11.26 30.64 3.59
C ASN A 2 11.97 29.30 3.35
N ALA A 3 12.96 29.32 2.45
CA ALA A 3 13.77 28.16 2.03
C ALA A 3 14.67 27.55 3.13
N GLU A 4 14.55 28.00 4.39
CA GLU A 4 15.35 27.54 5.54
C GLU A 4 14.59 26.59 6.48
N GLU A 5 13.34 26.22 6.17
CA GLU A 5 12.60 25.16 6.88
C GLU A 5 12.87 23.76 6.28
N VAL A 6 13.99 23.60 5.57
CA VAL A 6 14.51 22.32 5.05
C VAL A 6 15.32 21.64 6.16
N CYS A 7 14.65 21.32 7.27
CA CYS A 7 15.17 20.46 8.32
C CYS A 7 14.31 19.19 8.36
N SER A 8 14.81 18.11 7.77
CA SER A 8 14.39 16.72 7.98
C SER A 8 12.88 16.44 7.86
N ARG A 9 12.38 16.31 6.63
CA ARG A 9 11.06 15.69 6.41
C ARG A 9 11.22 14.18 6.47
N MET A 10 10.50 13.55 7.38
CA MET A 10 10.49 12.10 7.57
C MET A 10 10.16 11.40 6.24
N ARG A 11 11.06 10.55 5.76
CA ARG A 11 10.87 9.75 4.54
C ARG A 11 10.44 8.33 4.91
N ILE A 12 9.42 7.83 4.23
CA ILE A 12 8.68 6.63 4.60
C ILE A 12 8.49 5.73 3.38
N ASP A 13 8.86 4.46 3.52
CA ASP A 13 8.33 3.40 2.67
C ASP A 13 6.93 3.01 3.16
N ALA A 14 5.87 3.40 2.45
CA ALA A 14 4.50 3.22 2.91
C ALA A 14 3.92 1.81 2.64
N HIS A 15 4.70 0.88 2.08
CA HIS A 15 4.23 -0.47 1.81
C HIS A 15 5.40 -1.47 1.72
N GLN A 16 5.57 -2.29 2.76
CA GLN A 16 6.45 -3.46 2.75
C GLN A 16 5.90 -4.58 3.65
N HIS A 17 6.46 -5.77 3.55
CA HIS A 17 6.09 -6.96 4.31
C HIS A 17 7.27 -7.59 5.07
N TYR A 18 6.96 -8.20 6.21
CA TYR A 18 7.86 -9.15 6.87
C TYR A 18 7.15 -10.48 7.07
N TRP A 19 7.90 -11.58 7.06
CA TRP A 19 7.37 -12.89 7.36
C TRP A 19 8.41 -13.86 7.88
N LYS A 20 7.92 -14.90 8.56
CA LYS A 20 8.67 -16.11 8.88
C LYS A 20 8.00 -17.32 8.26
N ILE A 21 8.69 -18.05 7.39
CA ILE A 21 8.14 -19.21 6.68
C ILE A 21 7.59 -20.25 7.66
N ALA A 22 8.23 -20.38 8.83
CA ALA A 22 7.81 -21.28 9.89
C ALA A 22 6.40 -21.00 10.46
N ARG A 23 5.80 -19.82 10.23
CA ARG A 23 4.41 -19.55 10.62
C ARG A 23 3.40 -20.37 9.82
N GLY A 24 3.74 -20.72 8.58
CA GLY A 24 2.94 -21.62 7.75
C GLY A 24 1.59 -21.07 7.27
N ASP A 25 1.27 -19.79 7.48
CA ASP A 25 0.00 -19.17 7.08
C ASP A 25 0.09 -18.29 5.82
N TYR A 26 1.24 -18.29 5.13
CA TYR A 26 1.46 -17.56 3.88
C TYR A 26 1.19 -18.43 2.63
N GLY A 27 -0.08 -18.70 2.32
CA GLY A 27 -0.49 -19.63 1.24
C GLY A 27 -0.03 -19.27 -0.19
N TRP A 28 0.42 -18.03 -0.41
CA TRP A 28 0.94 -17.54 -1.67
C TRP A 28 2.48 -17.63 -1.78
N ILE A 29 3.20 -17.81 -0.67
CA ILE A 29 4.65 -17.99 -0.64
C ILE A 29 4.96 -19.48 -0.68
N ARG A 30 5.53 -19.95 -1.79
CA ARG A 30 5.74 -21.39 -2.04
C ARG A 30 7.20 -21.70 -2.41
N PRO A 31 7.69 -22.93 -2.23
CA PRO A 31 9.06 -23.31 -2.55
C PRO A 31 9.47 -23.00 -4.00
N GLU A 32 8.51 -22.95 -4.93
CA GLU A 32 8.74 -22.61 -6.33
C GLU A 32 9.07 -21.13 -6.56
N LEU A 33 8.90 -20.28 -5.54
CA LEU A 33 9.30 -18.87 -5.51
C LEU A 33 10.53 -18.70 -4.61
N PRO A 34 11.71 -19.22 -4.98
CA PRO A 34 12.88 -19.31 -4.09
C PRO A 34 13.36 -17.95 -3.57
N VAL A 35 13.12 -16.87 -4.32
CA VAL A 35 13.44 -15.50 -3.89
C VAL A 35 12.64 -15.09 -2.65
N LEU A 36 11.37 -15.50 -2.57
CA LEU A 36 10.45 -15.17 -1.48
C LEU A 36 10.38 -16.25 -0.40
N TYR A 37 10.74 -17.50 -0.71
CA TYR A 37 10.66 -18.65 0.19
C TYR A 37 11.80 -18.70 1.22
N ARG A 38 11.95 -17.62 1.98
CA ARG A 38 12.84 -17.48 3.14
C ARG A 38 12.25 -16.46 4.12
N ASP A 39 12.81 -16.38 5.32
CA ASP A 39 12.43 -15.32 6.26
C ASP A 39 12.92 -13.95 5.77
N PHE A 40 12.06 -12.94 5.91
CA PHE A 40 12.37 -11.53 5.67
C PHE A 40 11.97 -10.73 6.90
N MET A 41 12.96 -10.07 7.52
CA MET A 41 12.86 -9.42 8.82
C MET A 41 13.53 -8.02 8.77
N PRO A 42 13.40 -7.18 9.81
CA PRO A 42 13.99 -5.84 9.82
C PRO A 42 15.48 -5.77 9.47
N VAL A 43 16.26 -6.77 9.90
CA VAL A 43 17.70 -6.87 9.58
C VAL A 43 17.98 -6.93 8.07
N ASP A 44 17.04 -7.43 7.27
CA ASP A 44 17.17 -7.49 5.81
C ASP A 44 16.82 -6.15 5.14
N LEU A 45 15.85 -5.39 5.69
CA LEU A 45 15.33 -4.15 5.09
C LEU A 45 16.08 -2.89 5.56
N GLU A 46 16.49 -2.82 6.84
CA GLU A 46 17.13 -1.64 7.43
C GLU A 46 18.34 -1.11 6.64
N PRO A 47 19.25 -1.94 6.11
CA PRO A 47 20.35 -1.46 5.26
C PRO A 47 19.87 -0.81 3.94
N LEU A 48 18.75 -1.27 3.39
CA LEU A 48 18.15 -0.73 2.16
C LEU A 48 17.52 0.63 2.44
N LEU A 49 16.79 0.76 3.56
CA LEU A 49 16.24 2.05 4.01
C LEU A 49 17.35 3.09 4.22
N GLN A 50 18.46 2.71 4.86
CA GLN A 50 19.61 3.60 5.06
C GLN A 50 20.22 4.06 3.74
N THR A 51 20.40 3.13 2.80
CA THR A 51 20.96 3.43 1.46
C THR A 51 20.06 4.41 0.70
N GLN A 52 18.75 4.29 0.84
CA GLN A 52 17.75 5.14 0.18
C GLN A 52 17.34 6.37 1.00
N SER A 53 18.00 6.60 2.14
CA SER A 53 17.71 7.68 3.09
C SER A 53 16.22 7.72 3.48
N LEU A 54 15.65 6.57 3.81
CA LEU A 54 14.30 6.43 4.34
C LEU A 54 14.38 6.24 5.87
N ASP A 55 13.61 7.03 6.62
CA ASP A 55 13.61 7.04 8.09
C ASP A 55 12.85 5.84 8.67
N GLY A 56 11.99 5.20 7.88
CA GLY A 56 11.29 4.00 8.29
C GLY A 56 10.26 3.53 7.28
N SER A 57 9.41 2.60 7.71
CA SER A 57 8.42 1.94 6.86
C SER A 57 7.09 1.68 7.57
N ILE A 58 6.06 1.42 6.76
CA ILE A 58 4.80 0.83 7.18
C ILE A 58 4.81 -0.66 6.84
N ILE A 59 4.74 -1.53 7.85
CA ILE A 59 4.54 -2.96 7.61
C ILE A 59 3.07 -3.18 7.29
N VAL A 60 2.79 -3.87 6.18
CA VAL A 60 1.45 -4.29 5.79
C VAL A 60 1.36 -5.82 5.98
N GLN A 61 0.24 -6.32 6.50
CA GLN A 61 0.02 -7.77 6.69
C GLN A 61 0.28 -8.55 5.40
N ALA A 62 0.89 -9.73 5.50
CA ALA A 62 1.15 -10.64 4.38
C ALA A 62 0.29 -11.92 4.40
N ALA A 63 -0.52 -12.12 5.45
CA ALA A 63 -1.45 -13.24 5.58
C ALA A 63 -2.78 -12.78 6.22
N PRO A 64 -3.93 -13.35 5.79
CA PRO A 64 -5.25 -12.92 6.26
C PRO A 64 -5.61 -13.53 7.62
N THR A 65 -4.77 -13.29 8.64
CA THR A 65 -4.93 -13.86 9.98
C THR A 65 -4.76 -12.81 11.08
N PHE A 66 -5.44 -13.03 12.20
CA PHE A 66 -5.23 -12.21 13.40
C PHE A 66 -3.81 -12.41 13.97
N GLU A 67 -3.28 -13.61 13.84
CA GLU A 67 -1.92 -14.01 14.23
C GLU A 67 -0.85 -13.27 13.43
N GLU A 68 -1.09 -12.96 12.16
CA GLU A 68 -0.20 -12.11 11.35
C GLU A 68 -0.14 -10.71 11.92
N THR A 69 -1.30 -10.12 12.21
CA THR A 69 -1.37 -8.77 12.79
C THR A 69 -0.60 -8.68 14.11
N ASN A 70 -0.78 -9.64 15.01
CA ASN A 70 -0.01 -9.65 16.28
C ASN A 70 1.49 -9.82 16.07
N PHE A 71 1.89 -10.63 15.09
CA PHE A 71 3.30 -10.85 14.79
C PHE A 71 3.98 -9.59 14.26
N ILE A 72 3.41 -8.92 13.27
CA ILE A 72 4.00 -7.69 12.73
C ILE A 72 3.94 -6.52 13.74
N LEU A 73 2.95 -6.49 14.65
CA LEU A 73 2.96 -5.57 15.79
C LEU A 73 4.12 -5.88 16.75
N SER A 74 4.40 -7.15 17.04
CA SER A 74 5.54 -7.53 17.88
C SER A 74 6.90 -7.19 17.26
N ILE A 75 6.99 -7.14 15.92
CA ILE A 75 8.16 -6.61 15.20
C ILE A 75 8.24 -5.10 15.41
N ALA A 76 7.13 -4.38 15.26
CA ALA A 76 7.07 -2.93 15.42
C ALA A 76 7.51 -2.46 16.82
N ASP A 77 7.27 -3.26 17.86
CA ASP A 77 7.73 -2.99 19.23
C ASP A 77 9.26 -3.06 19.39
N GLN A 78 9.93 -3.82 18.54
CA GLN A 78 11.37 -4.10 18.62
C GLN A 78 12.19 -3.37 17.56
N SER A 79 11.54 -2.74 16.59
CA SER A 79 12.19 -2.13 15.43
C SER A 79 11.76 -0.67 15.26
N PRO A 80 12.60 0.30 15.67
CA PRO A 80 12.31 1.73 15.50
C PRO A 80 12.06 2.16 14.05
N SER A 81 12.66 1.44 13.09
CA SER A 81 12.45 1.59 11.64
C SER A 81 11.02 1.30 11.18
N VAL A 82 10.19 0.69 12.03
CA VAL A 82 8.77 0.45 11.77
C VAL A 82 7.95 1.60 12.36
N LEU A 83 7.38 2.42 11.49
CA LEU A 83 6.64 3.62 11.88
C LEU A 83 5.17 3.31 12.15
N GLY A 84 4.61 2.32 11.46
CA GLY A 84 3.23 1.86 11.63
C GLY A 84 2.98 0.48 11.03
N VAL A 85 1.82 -0.07 11.37
CA VAL A 85 1.35 -1.38 10.96
C VAL A 85 -0.05 -1.26 10.38
N VAL A 86 -0.22 -1.80 9.17
CA VAL A 86 -1.52 -2.10 8.56
C VAL A 86 -1.81 -3.58 8.78
N GLY A 87 -2.71 -3.88 9.71
CA GLY A 87 -3.06 -5.24 10.06
C GLY A 87 -4.11 -5.86 9.14
N TRP A 88 -4.54 -7.06 9.50
CA TRP A 88 -5.67 -7.74 8.91
C TRP A 88 -6.89 -7.63 9.83
N LEU A 89 -8.06 -7.43 9.21
CA LEU A 89 -9.35 -7.41 9.89
C LEU A 89 -10.43 -7.97 8.96
N ASP A 90 -11.10 -9.05 9.38
CA ASP A 90 -12.23 -9.60 8.64
C ASP A 90 -13.51 -8.82 8.93
N LEU A 91 -14.04 -8.13 7.93
CA LEU A 91 -15.31 -7.42 8.07
C LEU A 91 -16.54 -8.33 7.94
N PHE A 92 -16.37 -9.59 7.54
CA PHE A 92 -17.45 -10.59 7.59
C PHE A 92 -17.59 -11.22 8.99
N ASP A 93 -16.58 -11.11 9.86
CA ASP A 93 -16.70 -11.55 11.25
C ASP A 93 -17.59 -10.56 12.03
N PRO A 94 -18.72 -10.99 12.63
CA PRO A 94 -19.56 -10.10 13.44
C PRO A 94 -18.83 -9.49 14.65
N ASN A 95 -17.66 -10.01 15.04
CA ASN A 95 -16.81 -9.48 16.11
C ASN A 95 -15.77 -8.46 15.63
N HIS A 96 -15.74 -8.10 14.33
CA HIS A 96 -14.72 -7.21 13.76
C HIS A 96 -14.52 -5.91 14.57
N ARG A 97 -15.60 -5.32 15.09
CA ARG A 97 -15.52 -4.13 15.95
C ARG A 97 -14.75 -4.39 17.24
N ARG A 98 -15.05 -5.48 17.94
CA ARG A 98 -14.33 -5.84 19.18
C ARG A 98 -12.85 -6.13 18.91
N ILE A 99 -12.54 -6.78 17.80
CA ILE A 99 -11.16 -7.08 17.39
C ILE A 99 -10.41 -5.78 17.08
N TYR A 100 -11.02 -4.89 16.28
CA TYR A 100 -10.47 -3.58 15.98
C TYR A 100 -10.21 -2.74 17.24
N GLU A 101 -11.17 -2.70 18.19
CA GLU A 101 -11.02 -1.97 19.45
C GLU A 101 -9.85 -2.48 20.31
N LYS A 102 -9.52 -3.77 20.21
CA LYS A 102 -8.31 -4.32 20.85
C LYS A 102 -7.05 -3.90 20.09
N LEU A 103 -7.05 -4.00 18.76
CA LEU A 103 -5.88 -3.67 17.93
C LEU A 103 -5.50 -2.19 17.99
N ARG A 104 -6.47 -1.28 17.94
CA ARG A 104 -6.25 0.19 17.96
C ARG A 104 -5.61 0.70 19.25
N GLN A 105 -5.60 -0.09 20.32
CA GLN A 105 -4.88 0.25 21.56
C GLN A 105 -3.36 0.19 21.37
N HIS A 106 -2.89 -0.53 20.35
CA HIS A 106 -1.48 -0.59 20.03
C HIS A 106 -1.04 0.69 19.28
N PRO A 107 -0.04 1.44 19.78
CA PRO A 107 0.33 2.75 19.20
C PRO A 107 0.82 2.67 17.74
N LYS A 108 1.36 1.52 17.35
CA LYS A 108 1.80 1.21 15.98
C LYS A 108 0.70 0.67 15.07
N PHE A 109 -0.48 0.30 15.57
CA PHE A 109 -1.58 -0.12 14.69
C PHE A 109 -2.23 1.11 14.06
N LYS A 110 -2.12 1.24 12.74
CA LYS A 110 -2.53 2.46 12.01
C LYS A 110 -3.69 2.25 11.05
N GLY A 111 -4.08 1.02 10.76
CA GLY A 111 -5.16 0.71 9.84
C GLY A 111 -5.25 -0.79 9.57
N PHE A 112 -6.12 -1.16 8.63
CA PHE A 112 -6.24 -2.53 8.16
C PHE A 112 -6.36 -2.60 6.63
N ARG A 113 -5.99 -3.74 6.06
CA ARG A 113 -6.08 -4.01 4.62
C ARG A 113 -7.22 -4.95 4.29
N ILE A 114 -8.01 -4.60 3.28
CA ILE A 114 -9.03 -5.46 2.68
C ILE A 114 -8.40 -6.20 1.49
N MET A 115 -8.35 -7.54 1.57
CA MET A 115 -7.79 -8.44 0.54
C MET A 115 -8.83 -8.75 -0.55
N ILE A 116 -9.26 -7.74 -1.32
CA ILE A 116 -10.30 -7.89 -2.36
C ILE A 116 -9.82 -8.85 -3.47
N GLN A 117 -8.54 -8.80 -3.83
CA GLN A 117 -7.94 -9.67 -4.85
C GLN A 117 -8.14 -11.18 -4.60
N ASP A 118 -8.23 -11.59 -3.33
CA ASP A 118 -8.33 -13.01 -2.96
C ASP A 118 -9.79 -13.44 -2.74
N MET A 119 -10.75 -12.51 -2.83
CA MET A 119 -12.16 -12.83 -2.73
C MET A 119 -12.63 -13.62 -3.96
N PRO A 120 -13.39 -14.72 -3.79
CA PRO A 120 -13.97 -15.44 -4.92
C PRO A 120 -14.87 -14.56 -5.81
N ASP A 121 -15.49 -13.55 -5.19
CA ASP A 121 -16.27 -12.51 -5.85
C ASP A 121 -15.98 -11.17 -5.15
N ALA A 122 -15.46 -10.19 -5.92
CA ALA A 122 -15.16 -8.87 -5.41
C ALA A 122 -16.41 -8.08 -4.99
N TYR A 123 -17.59 -8.39 -5.55
CA TYR A 123 -18.84 -7.70 -5.19
C TYR A 123 -19.34 -8.03 -3.79
N ARG A 124 -18.72 -8.99 -3.09
CA ARG A 124 -19.00 -9.27 -1.68
C ARG A 124 -18.72 -8.07 -0.77
N ILE A 125 -17.85 -7.15 -1.17
CA ILE A 125 -17.63 -5.88 -0.45
C ILE A 125 -18.87 -4.97 -0.45
N LEU A 126 -19.85 -5.24 -1.32
CA LEU A 126 -21.13 -4.53 -1.38
C LEU A 126 -22.23 -5.18 -0.54
N GLU A 127 -21.94 -6.31 0.14
CA GLU A 127 -22.90 -6.91 1.06
C GLU A 127 -23.28 -5.88 2.15
N PRO A 128 -24.57 -5.75 2.53
CA PRO A 128 -25.02 -4.68 3.43
C PRO A 128 -24.24 -4.59 4.75
N GLY A 129 -23.90 -5.73 5.34
CA GLY A 129 -23.11 -5.78 6.57
C GLY A 129 -21.67 -5.27 6.39
N PHE A 130 -21.06 -5.56 5.24
CA PHE A 130 -19.71 -5.09 4.90
C PHE A 130 -19.69 -3.57 4.69
N VAL A 131 -20.65 -3.05 3.92
CA VAL A 131 -20.80 -1.61 3.66
C VAL A 131 -21.07 -0.87 4.97
N GLU A 132 -21.96 -1.38 5.82
CA GLU A 132 -22.28 -0.77 7.11
C GLU A 132 -21.07 -0.76 8.06
N ALA A 133 -20.33 -1.88 8.13
CA ALA A 133 -19.09 -1.95 8.88
C ALA A 133 -18.11 -0.87 8.43
N LEU A 134 -17.93 -0.71 7.11
CA LEU A 134 -16.99 0.25 6.53
C LEU A 134 -17.44 1.71 6.71
N ARG A 135 -18.75 2.01 6.67
CA ARG A 135 -19.27 3.35 7.00
C ARG A 135 -18.86 3.79 8.40
N GLY A 136 -19.03 2.94 9.40
CA GLY A 136 -18.59 3.29 10.75
C GLY A 136 -17.07 3.52 10.85
N TYR A 137 -16.26 2.82 10.04
CA TYR A 137 -14.80 3.04 10.02
C TYR A 137 -14.44 4.34 9.29
N ALA A 138 -15.21 4.72 8.27
CA ALA A 138 -15.09 6.00 7.58
C ALA A 138 -15.43 7.18 8.51
N GLU A 139 -16.48 7.06 9.35
CA GLU A 139 -16.83 8.08 10.35
C GLU A 139 -15.70 8.34 11.36
N GLU A 140 -14.96 7.30 11.74
CA GLU A 140 -13.77 7.39 12.61
C GLU A 140 -12.49 7.80 11.83
N GLY A 141 -12.59 7.92 10.51
CA GLY A 141 -11.49 8.20 9.60
C GLY A 141 -10.38 7.18 9.70
N VAL A 142 -10.71 5.90 9.85
CA VAL A 142 -9.72 4.81 9.94
C VAL A 142 -9.03 4.62 8.59
N PRO A 143 -7.69 4.61 8.53
CA PRO A 143 -6.97 4.27 7.30
C PRO A 143 -7.27 2.83 6.86
N VAL A 144 -7.70 2.68 5.61
CA VAL A 144 -8.01 1.38 4.99
C VAL A 144 -7.23 1.21 3.70
N ASP A 145 -6.46 0.13 3.61
CA ASP A 145 -5.76 -0.25 2.40
C ASP A 145 -6.67 -1.15 1.55
N LEU A 146 -6.82 -0.80 0.26
CA LEU A 146 -7.66 -1.50 -0.70
C LEU A 146 -6.76 -2.26 -1.69
N LEU A 147 -6.61 -3.57 -1.46
CA LEU A 147 -5.85 -4.45 -2.35
C LEU A 147 -6.79 -5.18 -3.32
N LEU A 148 -6.70 -4.82 -4.59
CA LEU A 148 -7.51 -5.32 -5.69
C LEU A 148 -6.65 -5.55 -6.93
N VAL A 149 -7.18 -6.30 -7.89
CA VAL A 149 -6.66 -6.33 -9.27
C VAL A 149 -7.53 -5.46 -10.19
N SER A 150 -6.98 -5.05 -11.34
CA SER A 150 -7.66 -4.14 -12.28
C SER A 150 -9.07 -4.60 -12.69
N GLY A 151 -9.30 -5.90 -12.85
CA GLY A 151 -10.62 -6.48 -13.16
C GLY A 151 -11.67 -6.32 -12.05
N GLN A 152 -11.30 -5.89 -10.85
CA GLN A 152 -12.19 -5.74 -9.69
C GLN A 152 -12.51 -4.27 -9.37
N MET A 153 -11.98 -3.31 -10.14
CA MET A 153 -12.11 -1.88 -9.85
C MET A 153 -13.57 -1.39 -9.84
N ASP A 154 -14.47 -1.99 -10.64
CA ASP A 154 -15.90 -1.65 -10.63
C ASP A 154 -16.57 -1.91 -9.27
N ALA A 155 -16.24 -3.02 -8.62
CA ALA A 155 -16.77 -3.33 -7.29
C ALA A 155 -16.32 -2.29 -6.27
N VAL A 156 -15.05 -1.85 -6.34
CA VAL A 156 -14.52 -0.80 -5.46
C VAL A 156 -15.14 0.56 -5.76
N LEU A 157 -15.40 0.89 -7.02
CA LEU A 157 -16.09 2.13 -7.36
C LEU A 157 -17.49 2.18 -6.73
N LYS A 158 -18.26 1.11 -6.85
CA LYS A 158 -19.59 0.97 -6.22
C LYS A 158 -19.54 0.99 -4.69
N LEU A 159 -18.44 0.54 -4.09
CA LEU A 159 -18.23 0.66 -2.65
C LEU A 159 -18.02 2.12 -2.27
N LEU A 160 -17.19 2.86 -3.00
CA LEU A 160 -16.93 4.27 -2.76
C LEU A 160 -18.18 5.14 -2.98
N GLU A 161 -19.07 4.78 -3.91
CA GLU A 161 -20.38 5.42 -4.05
C GLU A 161 -21.25 5.29 -2.79
N GLN A 162 -21.10 4.18 -2.04
CA GLN A 162 -21.85 3.91 -0.82
C GLN A 162 -21.15 4.37 0.46
N VAL A 163 -19.83 4.59 0.39
CA VAL A 163 -18.95 5.02 1.49
C VAL A 163 -17.98 6.11 0.99
N PRO A 164 -18.49 7.28 0.55
CA PRO A 164 -17.68 8.30 -0.14
C PRO A 164 -16.62 8.96 0.77
N ASP A 165 -16.81 8.89 2.08
CA ASP A 165 -15.92 9.44 3.10
C ASP A 165 -14.86 8.43 3.58
N LEU A 166 -14.72 7.29 2.91
CA LEU A 166 -13.68 6.31 3.23
C LEU A 166 -12.29 6.94 3.13
N ARG A 167 -11.52 6.91 4.22
CA ARG A 167 -10.09 7.18 4.22
C ARG A 167 -9.33 5.98 3.66
N GLY A 168 -9.40 5.82 2.34
CA GLY A 168 -8.88 4.67 1.62
C GLY A 168 -7.56 4.96 0.89
N VAL A 169 -6.75 3.94 0.70
CA VAL A 169 -5.60 3.97 -0.23
C VAL A 169 -5.70 2.81 -1.20
N ILE A 170 -5.62 3.12 -2.50
CA ILE A 170 -5.52 2.12 -3.56
C ILE A 170 -4.09 1.56 -3.52
N ASP A 171 -3.95 0.28 -3.20
CA ASP A 171 -2.67 -0.41 -3.23
C ASP A 171 -2.20 -0.63 -4.68
N HIS A 172 -0.89 -0.50 -4.89
CA HIS A 172 -0.18 -0.80 -6.14
C HIS A 172 -0.84 -0.25 -7.40
N ILE A 173 -1.29 1.01 -7.33
CA ILE A 173 -2.02 1.69 -8.41
C ILE A 173 -3.20 0.90 -8.99
N GLY A 174 -3.80 -0.03 -8.24
CA GLY A 174 -4.88 -0.90 -8.72
C GLY A 174 -4.43 -2.02 -9.66
N LYS A 175 -3.14 -2.38 -9.63
CA LYS A 175 -2.52 -3.47 -10.41
C LYS A 175 -2.93 -3.47 -11.90
N PRO A 176 -2.56 -2.43 -12.66
CA PRO A 176 -2.79 -2.41 -14.09
C PRO A 176 -2.04 -3.55 -14.78
N PRO A 177 -2.54 -4.04 -15.92
CA PRO A 177 -1.86 -5.02 -16.78
C PRO A 177 -0.63 -4.41 -17.50
N ILE A 178 0.41 -4.02 -16.75
CA ILE A 178 1.61 -3.32 -17.28
C ILE A 178 2.33 -4.16 -18.32
N ARG A 179 2.48 -5.47 -18.06
CA ARG A 179 3.08 -6.42 -19.00
C ARG A 179 2.45 -6.37 -20.40
N ASP A 180 1.13 -6.25 -20.45
CA ASP A 180 0.36 -6.23 -21.69
C ASP A 180 0.21 -4.80 -22.27
N LYS A 181 0.74 -3.79 -21.57
CA LYS A 181 0.69 -2.36 -21.95
C LYS A 181 -0.74 -1.83 -22.10
N GLU A 182 -1.67 -2.41 -21.35
CA GLU A 182 -3.08 -2.09 -21.38
C GLU A 182 -3.40 -0.95 -20.39
N MET A 183 -3.85 0.18 -20.92
CA MET A 183 -4.21 1.37 -20.13
C MET A 183 -5.69 1.43 -19.76
N GLU A 184 -6.57 0.86 -20.60
CA GLU A 184 -8.02 0.90 -20.40
C GLU A 184 -8.54 -0.52 -20.13
N PRO A 185 -9.55 -0.68 -19.25
CA PRO A 185 -10.33 0.35 -18.56
C PRO A 185 -9.69 0.89 -17.26
N TRP A 186 -8.47 0.45 -16.92
CA TRP A 186 -7.78 0.84 -15.68
C TRP A 186 -7.73 2.37 -15.47
N LYS A 187 -7.34 3.12 -16.50
CA LYS A 187 -7.22 4.58 -16.45
C LYS A 187 -8.56 5.24 -16.16
N GLN A 188 -9.66 4.77 -16.77
CA GLN A 188 -11.00 5.25 -16.47
C GLN A 188 -11.36 5.07 -14.99
N PHE A 189 -11.12 3.88 -14.42
CA PHE A 189 -11.40 3.66 -13.01
C PHE A 189 -10.51 4.49 -12.08
N MET A 190 -9.22 4.66 -12.41
CA MET A 190 -8.34 5.55 -11.63
C MET A 190 -8.84 7.00 -11.66
N ALA A 191 -9.39 7.47 -12.78
CA ALA A 191 -9.97 8.80 -12.87
C ALA A 191 -11.23 8.93 -11.99
N GLU A 192 -12.07 7.90 -11.93
CA GLU A 192 -13.23 7.87 -11.04
C GLU A 192 -12.81 7.82 -9.55
N PHE A 193 -11.84 6.99 -9.18
CA PHE A 193 -11.30 6.95 -7.82
C PHE A 193 -10.71 8.29 -7.38
N ALA A 194 -10.03 9.00 -8.29
CA ALA A 194 -9.44 10.29 -7.99
C ALA A 194 -10.47 11.38 -7.63
N ARG A 195 -11.76 11.20 -7.96
CA ARG A 195 -12.84 12.12 -7.58
C ARG A 195 -13.15 12.11 -6.08
N TYR A 196 -12.79 11.03 -5.37
CA TYR A 196 -13.00 10.91 -3.93
C TYR A 196 -11.81 11.50 -3.18
N SER A 197 -11.99 12.64 -2.52
CA SER A 197 -10.90 13.43 -1.92
C SER A 197 -10.16 12.71 -0.79
N GLN A 198 -10.78 11.70 -0.17
CA GLN A 198 -10.17 10.88 0.88
C GLN A 198 -9.46 9.62 0.37
N ILE A 199 -9.48 9.39 -0.95
CA ILE A 199 -8.79 8.27 -1.58
C ILE A 199 -7.40 8.68 -2.05
N TYR A 200 -6.41 7.96 -1.52
CA TYR A 200 -5.01 8.05 -1.86
C TYR A 200 -4.62 6.91 -2.81
N CYS A 201 -3.45 7.00 -3.41
CA CYS A 201 -2.88 5.94 -4.23
C CYS A 201 -1.42 5.67 -3.85
N LYS A 202 -1.05 4.40 -3.67
CA LYS A 202 0.35 4.01 -3.55
C LYS A 202 0.97 3.81 -4.92
N LEU A 203 2.09 4.49 -5.16
CA LEU A 203 2.99 4.23 -6.27
C LEU A 203 3.95 3.11 -5.84
N SER A 204 3.46 1.87 -5.86
CA SER A 204 4.14 0.65 -5.40
C SER A 204 3.79 -0.56 -6.27
N GLY A 205 4.49 -1.68 -6.13
CA GLY A 205 4.13 -2.99 -6.74
C GLY A 205 4.05 -3.04 -8.27
N MET A 206 4.55 -2.03 -8.99
CA MET A 206 4.40 -1.96 -10.45
C MET A 206 5.30 -2.96 -11.18
N VAL A 207 6.51 -3.19 -10.67
CA VAL A 207 7.50 -4.09 -11.30
C VAL A 207 7.01 -5.53 -11.40
N THR A 208 6.18 -5.97 -10.45
CA THR A 208 5.57 -7.31 -10.41
C THR A 208 4.34 -7.45 -11.29
N GLU A 209 3.79 -6.34 -11.80
CA GLU A 209 2.74 -6.35 -12.84
C GLU A 209 3.32 -6.20 -14.27
N GLY A 210 4.63 -5.91 -14.37
CA GLY A 210 5.39 -5.86 -15.63
C GLY A 210 5.93 -7.23 -16.07
N ASP A 211 6.77 -7.23 -17.11
CA ASP A 211 7.57 -8.42 -17.44
C ASP A 211 8.73 -8.57 -16.46
N HIS A 212 8.64 -9.54 -15.53
CA HIS A 212 9.62 -9.74 -14.46
C HIS A 212 11.08 -9.89 -14.92
N LYS A 213 11.31 -10.23 -16.19
CA LYS A 213 12.67 -10.49 -16.73
C LYS A 213 13.16 -9.43 -17.69
N GLN A 214 12.26 -8.70 -18.35
CA GLN A 214 12.59 -7.84 -19.49
C GLN A 214 11.94 -6.45 -19.42
N TRP A 215 11.37 -6.07 -18.27
CA TRP A 215 10.84 -4.72 -18.08
C TRP A 215 11.90 -3.65 -18.38
N ARG A 216 11.43 -2.49 -18.80
CA ARG A 216 12.23 -1.26 -18.92
C ARG A 216 11.58 -0.16 -18.12
N LYS A 217 12.35 0.82 -17.63
CA LYS A 217 11.81 1.94 -16.83
C LYS A 217 10.65 2.64 -17.56
N GLU A 218 10.72 2.75 -18.88
CA GLU A 218 9.72 3.39 -19.72
C GLU A 218 8.37 2.65 -19.75
N ASP A 219 8.32 1.36 -19.42
CA ASP A 219 7.07 0.60 -19.38
C ASP A 219 6.15 1.08 -18.23
N PHE A 220 6.71 1.64 -17.16
CA PHE A 220 5.96 2.12 -15.99
C PHE A 220 5.54 3.59 -16.11
N LEU A 221 6.26 4.37 -16.92
CA LEU A 221 6.09 5.83 -17.04
C LEU A 221 4.63 6.25 -17.35
N PRO A 222 3.90 5.61 -18.29
CA PRO A 222 2.51 6.00 -18.58
C PRO A 222 1.57 5.85 -17.39
N TYR A 223 1.77 4.80 -16.59
CA TYR A 223 0.96 4.50 -15.42
C TYR A 223 1.25 5.47 -14.27
N ILE A 224 2.53 5.69 -13.97
CA ILE A 224 2.96 6.62 -12.92
C ILE A 224 2.47 8.03 -13.23
N ARG A 225 2.67 8.52 -14.47
CA ARG A 225 2.20 9.86 -14.88
C ARG A 225 0.69 9.98 -14.78
N THR A 226 -0.05 8.97 -15.23
CA THR A 226 -1.52 8.96 -15.13
C THR A 226 -1.98 9.10 -13.68
N VAL A 227 -1.42 8.32 -12.76
CA VAL A 227 -1.81 8.40 -11.33
C VAL A 227 -1.44 9.75 -10.73
N VAL A 228 -0.23 10.24 -11.01
CA VAL A 228 0.24 11.54 -10.51
C VAL A 228 -0.63 12.69 -11.03
N GLU A 229 -1.01 12.67 -12.31
CA GLU A 229 -1.90 13.68 -12.92
C GLU A 229 -3.31 13.66 -12.32
N LEU A 230 -3.87 12.47 -12.06
CA LEU A 230 -5.24 12.32 -11.56
C LEU A 230 -5.35 12.63 -10.06
N PHE A 231 -4.44 12.09 -9.24
CA PHE A 231 -4.52 12.21 -7.78
C PHE A 231 -3.88 13.50 -7.24
N GLY A 232 -2.86 14.01 -7.95
CA GLY A 232 -2.05 15.14 -7.53
C GLY A 232 -1.01 14.77 -6.44
N PRO A 233 -0.04 15.66 -6.17
CA PRO A 233 1.05 15.40 -5.23
C PRO A 233 0.60 15.19 -3.78
N GLN A 234 -0.61 15.60 -3.40
CA GLN A 234 -1.12 15.48 -2.02
C GLN A 234 -1.74 14.11 -1.71
N ARG A 235 -1.95 13.24 -2.71
CA ARG A 235 -2.68 11.98 -2.54
C ARG A 235 -1.96 10.76 -3.11
N VAL A 236 -0.67 10.89 -3.42
CA VAL A 236 0.18 9.76 -3.81
C VAL A 236 1.26 9.51 -2.78
N MET A 237 1.59 8.25 -2.51
CA MET A 237 2.67 7.89 -1.59
C MET A 237 3.54 6.77 -2.18
N PHE A 238 4.85 6.83 -1.91
CA PHE A 238 5.78 5.77 -2.29
C PHE A 238 5.58 4.53 -1.41
N GLY A 239 5.68 3.34 -2.01
CA GLY A 239 5.89 2.10 -1.29
C GLY A 239 6.74 1.14 -2.14
N SER A 240 7.63 0.38 -1.51
CA SER A 240 8.53 -0.51 -2.25
C SER A 240 7.85 -1.81 -2.70
N ASP A 241 6.83 -2.26 -1.97
CA ASP A 241 6.32 -3.62 -2.04
C ASP A 241 7.40 -4.68 -1.73
N TRP A 242 8.44 -4.29 -0.98
CA TRP A 242 9.48 -5.22 -0.58
C TRP A 242 8.93 -6.23 0.44
N PRO A 243 9.34 -7.50 0.41
CA PRO A 243 10.30 -8.10 -0.53
C PRO A 243 9.64 -8.68 -1.78
N VAL A 244 8.32 -8.49 -2.00
CA VAL A 244 7.61 -8.99 -3.19
C VAL A 244 8.21 -8.42 -4.47
N CYS A 245 8.64 -7.15 -4.45
CA CYS A 245 9.32 -6.51 -5.58
C CYS A 245 10.54 -7.30 -6.11
N LEU A 246 11.22 -8.07 -5.25
CA LEU A 246 12.40 -8.88 -5.59
C LEU A 246 12.13 -9.97 -6.63
N LEU A 247 10.86 -10.27 -6.93
CA LEU A 247 10.49 -11.11 -8.07
C LEU A 247 10.90 -10.49 -9.43
N ALA A 248 11.03 -9.16 -9.50
CA ALA A 248 11.26 -8.44 -10.74
C ALA A 248 12.38 -7.39 -10.65
N ALA A 249 12.58 -6.74 -9.50
CA ALA A 249 13.55 -5.67 -9.34
C ALA A 249 14.11 -5.62 -7.91
N ASP A 250 15.32 -5.10 -7.73
CA ASP A 250 15.82 -4.80 -6.40
C ASP A 250 15.17 -3.53 -5.80
N TYR A 251 15.40 -3.30 -4.50
CA TYR A 251 14.79 -2.17 -3.79
C TYR A 251 15.18 -0.82 -4.39
N SER A 252 16.44 -0.66 -4.81
CA SER A 252 16.94 0.60 -5.36
C SER A 252 16.38 0.86 -6.75
N GLU A 253 16.25 -0.18 -7.58
CA GLU A 253 15.59 -0.10 -8.88
C GLU A 253 14.14 0.39 -8.75
N VAL A 254 13.39 -0.09 -7.75
CA VAL A 254 12.01 0.38 -7.49
C VAL A 254 11.98 1.87 -7.13
N VAL A 255 12.90 2.34 -6.27
CA VAL A 255 12.99 3.76 -5.91
C VAL A 255 13.36 4.60 -7.15
N ASP A 256 14.34 4.15 -7.93
CA ASP A 256 14.83 4.86 -9.12
C ASP A 256 13.77 4.95 -10.21
N ILE A 257 13.05 3.85 -10.50
CA ILE A 257 11.94 3.84 -11.46
C ILE A 257 10.94 4.95 -11.12
N LEU A 258 10.56 5.04 -9.84
CA LEU A 258 9.62 6.06 -9.41
C LEU A 258 10.23 7.45 -9.52
N ALA A 259 11.43 7.67 -8.98
CA ALA A 259 12.09 8.97 -8.92
C ALA A 259 12.34 9.59 -10.32
N ASP A 260 12.68 8.74 -11.29
CA ASP A 260 12.91 9.09 -12.70
C ASP A 260 11.61 9.36 -13.47
N SER A 261 10.49 8.80 -13.00
CA SER A 261 9.18 8.89 -13.68
C SER A 261 8.31 10.07 -13.21
N LEU A 262 8.74 10.80 -12.18
CA LEU A 262 8.00 11.94 -11.66
C LEU A 262 7.98 13.13 -12.64
N PRO A 263 6.94 13.98 -12.62
CA PRO A 263 6.91 15.18 -13.44
C PRO A 263 8.12 16.09 -13.19
N GLU A 264 8.70 16.65 -14.25
CA GLU A 264 9.85 17.56 -14.15
C GLU A 264 9.56 18.81 -13.29
N ALA A 265 8.30 19.23 -13.23
CA ALA A 265 7.85 20.36 -12.43
C ALA A 265 7.82 20.08 -10.92
N TRP A 266 7.94 18.80 -10.49
CA TRP A 266 7.91 18.44 -9.08
C TRP A 266 9.25 18.73 -8.41
N GLY A 267 9.25 19.72 -7.52
CA GLY A 267 10.39 20.10 -6.72
C GLY A 267 10.47 19.30 -5.42
N GLU A 268 11.26 19.82 -4.47
CA GLU A 268 11.44 19.21 -3.15
C GLU A 268 10.13 19.12 -2.35
N TYR A 269 9.21 20.05 -2.55
CA TYR A 269 7.93 20.06 -1.84
C TYR A 269 7.07 18.85 -2.21
N GLU A 270 6.81 18.63 -3.51
CA GLU A 270 6.01 17.51 -4.00
C GLU A 270 6.69 16.17 -3.72
N ARG A 271 8.02 16.10 -3.87
CA ARG A 271 8.80 14.90 -3.54
C ARG A 271 8.72 14.59 -2.04
N GLY A 272 8.75 15.60 -1.17
CA GLY A 272 8.56 15.44 0.28
C GLY A 272 7.16 14.93 0.64
N LEU A 273 6.13 15.32 -0.12
CA LEU A 273 4.78 14.77 0.03
C LEU A 273 4.75 13.27 -0.33
N LEU A 274 5.27 12.94 -1.53
CA LEU A 274 5.29 11.57 -2.05
C LEU A 274 6.07 10.60 -1.16
N PHE A 275 7.27 10.99 -0.74
CA PHE A 275 8.19 10.11 -0.01
C PHE A 275 7.95 10.12 1.50
N GLY A 276 6.91 10.76 2.04
CA GLY A 276 6.76 10.79 3.50
C GLY A 276 5.49 11.45 4.02
N GLU A 277 5.31 12.74 3.78
CA GLU A 277 4.26 13.51 4.47
C GLU A 277 2.84 13.00 4.17
N ASN A 278 2.59 12.49 2.95
CA ASN A 278 1.30 11.88 2.63
C ASN A 278 1.05 10.58 3.41
N ALA A 279 2.06 9.73 3.57
CA ALA A 279 1.94 8.52 4.39
C ALA A 279 1.74 8.87 5.87
N LYS A 280 2.49 9.84 6.39
CA LYS A 280 2.33 10.37 7.75
C LYS A 280 0.91 10.89 8.01
N ALA A 281 0.40 11.72 7.09
CA ALA A 281 -0.95 12.26 7.18
C ALA A 281 -2.02 11.17 7.04
N PHE A 282 -1.88 10.27 6.07
CA PHE A 282 -2.86 9.20 5.83
C PHE A 282 -2.96 8.26 7.03
N TYR A 283 -1.84 7.72 7.51
CA TYR A 283 -1.77 6.74 8.61
C TYR A 283 -1.78 7.36 10.02
N LYS A 284 -1.88 8.68 10.16
CA LYS A 284 -1.92 9.37 11.46
C LYS A 284 -0.70 9.00 12.33
N LEU A 285 0.49 9.14 11.75
CA LEU A 285 1.77 8.86 12.42
C LEU A 285 2.21 10.00 13.34
#